data_AF-A0A372JQ44-F1
#
_entry.id   AF-A0A372JQ44-F1
#
_cell.length_a   1.000
_cell.length_b   1.000
_cell.length_c   1.000
_cell.angle_alpha   90.00
_cell.angle_beta   90.00
_cell.angle_gamma   90.00
#
_symmetry.space_group_name_H-M   'P 1'
#
loop_
_entity.id
_entity.type
_entity.pdbx_description
1 polymer ?
#
loop_
_entity_poly.entity_id
_entity_poly.type
_entity_poly.pdbx_seq_one_letter_code
_entity_poly.pdbx_strand_id
1 'polypeptide(L)'
;MGDLRGLERLEFAFPGPLRDRLVAAILSGAKTSTTGLLAEYEAGGDPLPEPGRRGVLVDSAERDVAVLETVEVGTVRLADVGWEHARDEGEGHRSVAEWRAAHEDFWHGAEMRAVLGDPDFTVDDDTLVVTERFRVVRTLADHGRYEPARTSGERETLAGFLDWQRATLALKCEGLDADQLRRKALLPSELSLLGLVRHMAQVEHDWFRVVVCGDDRAGLWPRAADGGYTDFHVDDADPDEMFAVWRGECENSRAVVAERDLDQAVRWRDETYSVRWVVTHMIEEYARHNGHADLLREHIDGVTGE
;
A
#
# COMPACT_ATOMS: atom_id res chain seq x y z
N MET A 1 7.20 1.93 21.24
CA MET A 1 6.91 0.53 20.85
C MET A 1 5.81 -0.01 21.74
N GLY A 2 4.54 0.17 21.36
CA GLY A 2 3.41 -0.25 22.21
C GLY A 2 3.35 -1.78 22.30
N ASP A 3 3.03 -2.29 23.48
CA ASP A 3 3.04 -3.74 23.75
C ASP A 3 2.14 -4.50 22.77
N LEU A 4 2.73 -5.43 22.01
CA LEU A 4 2.01 -6.34 21.12
C LEU A 4 1.58 -7.62 21.87
N ARG A 5 2.04 -7.81 23.12
CA ARG A 5 1.76 -9.02 23.89
C ARG A 5 0.26 -9.14 24.15
N GLY A 6 -0.29 -10.29 23.77
CA GLY A 6 -1.69 -10.63 24.02
C GLY A 6 -2.67 -10.17 22.94
N LEU A 7 -2.19 -9.51 21.86
CA LEU A 7 -3.02 -9.31 20.69
C LEU A 7 -3.10 -10.60 19.87
N GLU A 8 -4.29 -10.89 19.38
CA GLU A 8 -4.55 -12.01 18.47
C GLU A 8 -3.96 -11.74 17.09
N ARG A 9 -3.57 -12.80 16.37
CA ARG A 9 -3.14 -12.70 14.97
C ARG A 9 -4.35 -12.65 14.05
N LEU A 10 -4.38 -11.67 13.17
CA LEU A 10 -5.41 -11.50 12.15
C LEU A 10 -4.82 -11.94 10.82
N GLU A 11 -5.43 -12.98 10.26
CA GLU A 11 -4.94 -13.69 9.10
C GLU A 11 -5.96 -13.58 7.96
N PHE A 12 -5.58 -12.93 6.87
CA PHE A 12 -6.44 -12.75 5.71
C PHE A 12 -6.01 -13.73 4.61
N ALA A 13 -6.72 -14.86 4.53
CA ALA A 13 -6.36 -16.04 3.74
C ALA A 13 -5.07 -16.74 4.18
N PHE A 14 -4.85 -17.93 3.62
CA PHE A 14 -3.64 -18.73 3.84
C PHE A 14 -2.38 -18.08 3.23
N PRO A 15 -1.18 -18.37 3.77
CA PRO A 15 0.08 -17.91 3.20
C PRO A 15 0.19 -18.14 1.67
N GLY A 16 0.50 -17.07 0.94
CA GLY A 16 0.65 -17.12 -0.52
C GLY A 16 0.16 -15.84 -1.23
N PRO A 17 0.08 -15.86 -2.57
CA PRO A 17 -0.22 -14.66 -3.37
C PRO A 17 -1.55 -13.97 -3.05
N LEU A 18 -2.53 -14.69 -2.50
CA LEU A 18 -3.78 -14.08 -2.06
C LEU A 18 -3.59 -13.27 -0.79
N ARG A 19 -3.01 -13.86 0.27
CA ARG A 19 -2.70 -13.14 1.52
C ARG A 19 -1.80 -11.93 1.25
N ASP A 20 -0.78 -12.07 0.39
CA ASP A 20 0.11 -10.95 0.06
C ASP A 20 -0.64 -9.76 -0.55
N ARG A 21 -1.59 -10.02 -1.47
CA ARG A 21 -2.44 -8.98 -2.05
C ARG A 21 -3.38 -8.36 -1.02
N LEU A 22 -4.01 -9.17 -0.17
CA LEU A 22 -4.91 -8.68 0.87
C LEU A 22 -4.18 -7.82 1.90
N VAL A 23 -3.02 -8.27 2.37
CA VAL A 23 -2.15 -7.50 3.29
C VAL A 23 -1.74 -6.18 2.65
N ALA A 24 -1.28 -6.18 1.40
CA ALA A 24 -0.94 -4.94 0.70
C ALA A 24 -2.13 -3.98 0.58
N ALA A 25 -3.34 -4.51 0.28
CA ALA A 25 -4.56 -3.72 0.20
C ALA A 25 -4.98 -3.14 1.58
N ILE A 26 -4.79 -3.89 2.67
CA ILE A 26 -5.07 -3.38 4.02
C ILE A 26 -4.12 -2.25 4.37
N LEU A 27 -2.82 -2.42 4.09
CA LEU A 27 -1.80 -1.44 4.42
C LEU A 27 -1.88 -0.16 3.58
N SER A 28 -2.35 -0.25 2.34
CA SER A 28 -2.65 0.93 1.52
C SER A 28 -3.96 1.62 1.88
N GLY A 29 -4.82 0.98 2.70
CA GLY A 29 -6.16 1.45 3.02
C GLY A 29 -7.20 1.13 1.94
N ALA A 30 -6.85 0.35 0.91
CA ALA A 30 -7.79 -0.11 -0.11
C ALA A 30 -8.76 -1.19 0.40
N LYS A 31 -8.33 -2.02 1.37
CA LYS A 31 -9.18 -2.97 2.10
C LYS A 31 -9.39 -2.49 3.54
N THR A 32 -10.64 -2.20 3.89
CA THR A 32 -11.06 -1.74 5.22
C THR A 32 -12.23 -2.52 5.79
N SER A 33 -12.65 -3.59 5.09
CA SER A 33 -13.71 -4.49 5.55
C SER A 33 -13.46 -5.94 5.16
N THR A 34 -14.16 -6.84 5.85
CA THR A 34 -14.12 -8.29 5.61
C THR A 34 -15.47 -8.92 5.94
N THR A 35 -15.74 -10.08 5.35
CA THR A 35 -16.97 -10.86 5.55
C THR A 35 -16.66 -12.31 5.89
N GLY A 36 -17.33 -12.87 6.89
CA GLY A 36 -17.31 -14.29 7.22
C GLY A 36 -18.72 -14.85 7.41
N LEU A 37 -18.90 -16.18 7.36
CA LEU A 37 -20.21 -16.78 7.67
C LEU A 37 -20.44 -16.79 9.18
N LEU A 38 -21.67 -16.47 9.62
CA LEU A 38 -22.03 -16.65 11.03
C LEU A 38 -21.86 -18.11 11.47
N ALA A 39 -22.20 -19.05 10.58
CA ALA A 39 -22.08 -20.49 10.82
C ALA A 39 -20.64 -20.95 11.13
N GLU A 40 -19.63 -20.26 10.60
CA GLU A 40 -18.22 -20.58 10.90
C GLU A 40 -17.90 -20.30 12.38
N TYR A 41 -18.31 -19.14 12.91
CA TYR A 41 -18.13 -18.80 14.33
C TYR A 41 -18.91 -19.76 15.23
N GLU A 42 -20.14 -20.11 14.86
CA GLU A 42 -20.97 -21.04 15.62
C GLU A 42 -20.37 -22.46 15.64
N ALA A 43 -19.84 -22.93 14.53
CA ALA A 43 -19.19 -24.24 14.43
C ALA A 43 -17.84 -24.29 15.17
N GLY A 44 -17.05 -23.21 15.12
CA GLY A 44 -15.79 -23.07 15.85
C GLY A 44 -15.97 -22.85 17.36
N GLY A 45 -17.13 -22.36 17.78
CA GLY A 45 -17.37 -21.92 19.16
C GLY A 45 -16.65 -20.60 19.48
N ASP A 46 -16.27 -19.84 18.45
CA ASP A 46 -15.53 -18.60 18.56
C ASP A 46 -16.51 -17.43 18.82
N PRO A 47 -16.19 -16.50 19.73
CA PRO A 47 -17.00 -15.32 19.92
C PRO A 47 -16.98 -14.44 18.67
N LEU A 48 -18.12 -13.79 18.39
CA LEU A 48 -18.15 -12.76 17.35
C LEU A 48 -17.19 -11.62 17.70
N PRO A 49 -16.56 -11.00 16.69
CA PRO A 49 -15.73 -9.82 16.89
C PRO A 49 -16.56 -8.66 17.47
N GLU A 50 -15.91 -7.79 18.23
CA GLU A 50 -16.54 -6.60 18.82
C GLU A 50 -15.82 -5.33 18.35
N PRO A 51 -16.53 -4.21 18.15
CA PRO A 51 -15.90 -2.91 17.95
C PRO A 51 -14.91 -2.58 19.08
N GLY A 52 -13.73 -2.11 18.70
CA GLY A 52 -12.60 -1.87 19.60
C GLY A 52 -11.65 -3.06 19.74
N ARG A 53 -12.00 -4.26 19.21
CA ARG A 53 -11.07 -5.40 19.12
C ARG A 53 -9.81 -4.97 18.37
N ARG A 54 -8.65 -5.29 18.93
CA ARG A 54 -7.35 -5.07 18.29
C ARG A 54 -6.67 -6.40 18.03
N GLY A 55 -6.06 -6.50 16.86
CA GLY A 55 -5.27 -7.66 16.47
C GLY A 55 -4.11 -7.28 15.57
N VAL A 56 -3.18 -8.20 15.41
CA VAL A 56 -1.96 -8.01 14.63
C VAL A 56 -2.14 -8.67 13.27
N LEU A 57 -2.14 -7.86 12.21
CA LEU A 57 -2.12 -8.36 10.83
C LEU A 57 -0.83 -9.13 10.58
N VAL A 58 -0.90 -10.27 9.91
CA VAL A 58 0.25 -11.13 9.60
C VAL A 58 0.41 -11.33 8.10
N ASP A 59 1.65 -11.29 7.59
CA ASP A 59 1.94 -11.58 6.17
C ASP A 59 2.20 -13.07 5.87
N SER A 60 2.44 -13.42 4.60
CA SER A 60 2.69 -14.82 4.22
C SER A 60 4.02 -15.38 4.73
N ALA A 61 4.92 -14.53 5.24
CA ALA A 61 6.15 -14.94 5.89
C ALA A 61 5.98 -15.05 7.42
N GLU A 62 4.74 -15.03 7.90
CA GLU A 62 4.39 -15.11 9.32
C GLU A 62 4.96 -13.96 10.15
N ARG A 63 5.15 -12.79 9.54
CA ARG A 63 5.60 -11.56 10.22
C ARG A 63 4.41 -10.68 10.58
N ASP A 64 4.47 -10.12 11.76
CA ASP A 64 3.49 -9.17 12.27
C ASP A 64 3.66 -7.83 11.56
N VAL A 65 2.66 -7.36 10.79
CA VAL A 65 2.81 -6.22 9.87
C VAL A 65 2.07 -4.93 10.25
N ALA A 66 0.96 -5.04 10.98
CA ALA A 66 0.22 -3.87 11.44
C ALA A 66 -0.66 -4.24 12.63
N VAL A 67 -1.09 -3.23 13.38
CA VAL A 67 -2.19 -3.40 14.33
C VAL A 67 -3.45 -2.88 13.69
N LEU A 68 -4.46 -3.74 13.59
CA LEU A 68 -5.79 -3.37 13.15
C LEU A 68 -6.70 -3.17 14.36
N GLU A 69 -7.68 -2.29 14.21
CA GLU A 69 -8.79 -2.12 15.15
C GLU A 69 -10.10 -2.28 14.40
N THR A 70 -10.93 -3.23 14.84
CA THR A 70 -12.31 -3.37 14.36
C THR A 70 -13.10 -2.17 14.83
N VAL A 71 -13.74 -1.45 13.91
CA VAL A 71 -14.52 -0.23 14.21
C VAL A 71 -16.02 -0.45 14.14
N GLU A 72 -16.46 -1.46 13.38
CA GLU A 72 -17.87 -1.80 13.22
C GLU A 72 -17.99 -3.31 12.98
N VAL A 73 -19.02 -3.91 13.56
CA VAL A 73 -19.40 -5.31 13.34
C VAL A 73 -20.91 -5.35 13.14
N GLY A 74 -21.34 -6.11 12.13
CA GLY A 74 -22.75 -6.34 11.83
C GLY A 74 -23.02 -7.80 11.53
N THR A 75 -24.23 -8.26 11.81
CA THR A 75 -24.76 -9.54 11.33
C THR A 75 -25.94 -9.24 10.43
N VAL A 76 -25.78 -9.53 9.14
CA VAL A 76 -26.78 -9.22 8.11
C VAL A 76 -27.03 -10.45 7.25
N ARG A 77 -28.14 -10.47 6.51
CA ARG A 77 -28.34 -11.49 5.49
C ARG A 77 -27.39 -11.24 4.32
N LEU A 78 -26.93 -12.30 3.66
CA LEU A 78 -26.03 -12.22 2.51
C LEU A 78 -26.60 -11.33 1.40
N ALA A 79 -27.92 -11.38 1.17
CA ALA A 79 -28.59 -10.50 0.21
C ALA A 79 -28.58 -9.01 0.57
N ASP A 80 -28.39 -8.67 1.84
CA ASP A 80 -28.42 -7.30 2.35
C ASP A 80 -27.01 -6.66 2.39
N VAL A 81 -25.95 -7.38 1.97
CA VAL A 81 -24.60 -6.81 1.87
C VAL A 81 -24.56 -5.74 0.79
N GLY A 82 -24.31 -4.50 1.23
CA GLY A 82 -24.29 -3.33 0.36
C GLY A 82 -23.01 -3.23 -0.49
N TRP A 83 -23.11 -2.49 -1.59
CA TRP A 83 -21.96 -2.21 -2.48
C TRP A 83 -20.79 -1.55 -1.76
N GLU A 84 -21.05 -0.66 -0.82
CA GLU A 84 -19.98 0.03 -0.09
C GLU A 84 -19.09 -0.94 0.68
N HIS A 85 -19.68 -1.91 1.38
CA HIS A 85 -18.95 -2.97 2.07
C HIS A 85 -18.18 -3.85 1.08
N ALA A 86 -18.87 -4.36 0.05
CA ALA A 86 -18.24 -5.21 -0.97
C ALA A 86 -17.06 -4.53 -1.69
N ARG A 87 -17.15 -3.22 -1.95
CA ARG A 87 -16.06 -2.41 -2.52
C ARG A 87 -14.90 -2.28 -1.52
N ASP A 88 -15.22 -1.98 -0.27
CA ASP A 88 -14.25 -1.74 0.80
C ASP A 88 -13.54 -3.04 1.25
N GLU A 89 -13.94 -4.21 0.76
CA GLU A 89 -13.16 -5.44 0.85
C GLU A 89 -11.88 -5.38 0.00
N GLY A 90 -11.77 -4.43 -0.94
CA GLY A 90 -10.51 -4.11 -1.62
C GLY A 90 -10.01 -5.18 -2.59
N GLU A 91 -10.85 -6.14 -2.99
CA GLU A 91 -10.47 -7.30 -3.81
C GLU A 91 -10.64 -7.07 -5.32
N GLY A 92 -11.06 -5.86 -5.72
CA GLY A 92 -11.17 -5.46 -7.13
C GLY A 92 -12.49 -5.83 -7.81
N HIS A 93 -13.50 -6.26 -7.06
CA HIS A 93 -14.85 -6.47 -7.60
C HIS A 93 -15.48 -5.15 -8.07
N ARG A 94 -16.29 -5.21 -9.12
CA ARG A 94 -16.94 -4.02 -9.72
C ARG A 94 -18.42 -3.91 -9.40
N SER A 95 -18.98 -4.91 -8.72
CA SER A 95 -20.37 -4.94 -8.26
C SER A 95 -20.55 -5.92 -7.12
N VAL A 96 -21.65 -5.80 -6.38
CA VAL A 96 -22.06 -6.78 -5.36
C VAL A 96 -22.22 -8.18 -5.96
N ALA A 97 -22.67 -8.30 -7.21
CA ALA A 97 -22.84 -9.59 -7.87
C ALA A 97 -21.49 -10.30 -8.12
N GLU A 98 -20.46 -9.57 -8.54
CA GLU A 98 -19.11 -10.14 -8.70
C GLU A 98 -18.49 -10.54 -7.36
N TRP A 99 -18.63 -9.68 -6.33
CA TRP A 99 -18.19 -9.99 -4.96
C TRP A 99 -18.88 -11.25 -4.43
N ARG A 100 -20.21 -11.32 -4.61
CA ARG A 100 -21.03 -12.43 -4.15
C ARG A 100 -20.66 -13.73 -4.82
N ALA A 101 -20.48 -13.74 -6.14
CA ALA A 101 -20.05 -14.93 -6.86
C ALA A 101 -18.71 -15.47 -6.32
N ALA A 102 -17.73 -14.59 -6.07
CA ALA A 102 -16.43 -14.99 -5.52
C ALA A 102 -16.54 -15.56 -4.10
N HIS A 103 -17.40 -14.99 -3.25
CA HIS A 103 -17.62 -15.47 -1.89
C HIS A 103 -18.39 -16.80 -1.86
N GLU A 104 -19.41 -16.95 -2.73
CA GLU A 104 -20.13 -18.22 -2.88
C GLU A 104 -19.19 -19.34 -3.36
N ASP A 105 -18.33 -19.08 -4.35
CA ASP A 105 -17.31 -20.03 -4.81
C ASP A 105 -16.39 -20.48 -3.65
N PHE A 106 -15.98 -19.54 -2.79
CA PHE A 106 -15.17 -19.84 -1.61
C PHE A 106 -15.94 -20.67 -0.57
N TRP A 107 -17.14 -20.25 -0.20
CA TRP A 107 -17.96 -20.93 0.82
C TRP A 107 -18.49 -22.30 0.38
N HIS A 108 -18.64 -22.53 -0.92
CA HIS A 108 -18.98 -23.85 -1.48
C HIS A 108 -17.75 -24.76 -1.62
N GLY A 109 -16.55 -24.26 -1.30
CA GLY A 109 -15.30 -24.99 -1.35
C GLY A 109 -15.26 -26.18 -0.39
N ALA A 110 -14.48 -27.20 -0.76
CA ALA A 110 -14.34 -28.43 0.02
C ALA A 110 -13.76 -28.20 1.43
N GLU A 111 -12.87 -27.21 1.57
CA GLU A 111 -12.28 -26.83 2.85
C GLU A 111 -13.35 -26.23 3.78
N MET A 112 -14.19 -25.32 3.29
CA MET A 112 -15.25 -24.71 4.08
C MET A 112 -16.27 -25.75 4.56
N ARG A 113 -16.70 -26.63 3.66
CA ARG A 113 -17.59 -27.75 3.99
C ARG A 113 -17.01 -28.68 5.06
N ALA A 114 -15.69 -28.91 5.01
CA ALA A 114 -15.01 -29.71 6.03
C ALA A 114 -14.98 -28.99 7.40
N VAL A 115 -14.76 -27.67 7.42
CA VAL A 115 -14.81 -26.84 8.63
C VAL A 115 -16.20 -26.87 9.26
N LEU A 116 -17.24 -26.72 8.45
CA LEU A 116 -18.64 -26.71 8.91
C LEU A 116 -19.18 -28.13 9.22
N GLY A 117 -18.45 -29.17 8.84
CA GLY A 117 -18.90 -30.56 9.03
C GLY A 117 -20.10 -30.96 8.18
N ASP A 118 -20.38 -30.21 7.10
CA ASP A 118 -21.52 -30.42 6.21
C ASP A 118 -21.05 -30.46 4.73
N PRO A 119 -21.01 -31.65 4.11
CA PRO A 119 -20.55 -31.82 2.72
C PRO A 119 -21.49 -31.21 1.68
N ASP A 120 -22.74 -30.94 2.06
CA ASP A 120 -23.77 -30.39 1.18
C ASP A 120 -24.03 -28.89 1.48
N PHE A 121 -23.20 -28.27 2.34
CA PHE A 121 -23.35 -26.86 2.70
C PHE A 121 -23.34 -25.95 1.47
N THR A 122 -24.31 -25.04 1.47
CA THR A 122 -24.52 -23.99 0.49
C THR A 122 -25.01 -22.75 1.21
N VAL A 123 -24.89 -21.61 0.54
CA VAL A 123 -25.43 -20.33 1.01
C VAL A 123 -26.55 -19.87 0.08
N ASP A 124 -27.42 -19.03 0.61
CA ASP A 124 -28.54 -18.39 -0.08
C ASP A 124 -28.73 -16.94 0.41
N ASP A 125 -29.79 -16.28 -0.07
CA ASP A 125 -30.09 -14.88 0.26
C ASP A 125 -30.30 -14.63 1.76
N ASP A 126 -30.82 -15.60 2.50
CA ASP A 126 -31.15 -15.47 3.92
C ASP A 126 -30.01 -15.95 4.84
N THR A 127 -28.94 -16.49 4.26
CA THR A 127 -27.74 -16.90 5.01
C THR A 127 -27.15 -15.70 5.74
N LEU A 128 -26.89 -15.85 7.04
CA LEU A 128 -26.33 -14.78 7.87
C LEU A 128 -24.80 -14.72 7.73
N VAL A 129 -24.30 -13.51 7.46
CA VAL A 129 -22.88 -13.19 7.41
C VAL A 129 -22.52 -12.16 8.47
N VAL A 130 -21.29 -12.26 8.96
CA VAL A 130 -20.67 -11.32 9.87
C VAL A 130 -19.82 -10.37 9.03
N THR A 131 -20.20 -9.10 9.00
CA THR A 131 -19.48 -8.03 8.31
C THR A 131 -18.66 -7.26 9.32
N GLU A 132 -17.37 -7.10 9.08
CA GLU A 132 -16.48 -6.28 9.92
C GLU A 132 -15.92 -5.12 9.11
N ARG A 133 -15.83 -3.93 9.73
CA ARG A 133 -14.97 -2.84 9.27
C ARG A 133 -13.83 -2.67 10.25
N PHE A 134 -12.65 -2.35 9.73
CA PHE A 134 -11.46 -2.12 10.53
C PHE A 134 -10.62 -0.98 9.97
N ARG A 135 -9.69 -0.49 10.78
CA ARG A 135 -8.68 0.49 10.38
C ARG A 135 -7.31 0.04 10.84
N VAL A 136 -6.28 0.42 10.07
CA VAL A 136 -4.90 0.32 10.51
C VAL A 136 -4.67 1.37 11.61
N VAL A 137 -4.36 0.92 12.83
CA VAL A 137 -4.02 1.79 13.96
C VAL A 137 -2.58 2.25 13.86
N ARG A 138 -1.69 1.33 13.48
CA ARG A 138 -0.29 1.59 13.18
C ARG A 138 0.27 0.49 12.30
N THR A 139 1.16 0.85 11.40
CA THR A 139 2.13 -0.07 10.82
C THR A 139 3.20 -0.37 11.87
N LEU A 140 3.73 -1.60 11.86
CA LEU A 140 4.93 -1.91 12.66
C LEU A 140 6.17 -1.51 11.83
N ALA A 141 7.30 -1.26 12.51
CA ALA A 141 8.38 -0.40 12.00
C ALA A 141 9.18 -0.91 10.76
N ASP A 142 8.76 -2.02 10.14
CA ASP A 142 9.34 -2.53 8.88
C ASP A 142 8.31 -2.65 7.74
N HIS A 143 7.06 -2.17 7.91
CA HIS A 143 5.97 -2.48 6.99
C HIS A 143 5.70 -1.39 5.96
N GLY A 144 5.89 -1.78 4.71
CA GLY A 144 5.98 -0.96 3.51
C GLY A 144 7.22 -1.33 2.71
N ARG A 145 8.33 -1.65 3.39
CA ARG A 145 9.63 -2.00 2.79
C ARG A 145 9.77 -3.51 2.61
N TYR A 146 8.97 -4.07 1.72
CA TYR A 146 9.03 -5.49 1.40
C TYR A 146 10.23 -5.81 0.54
N GLU A 147 11.12 -6.69 0.99
CA GLU A 147 12.14 -7.25 0.10
C GLU A 147 11.44 -7.87 -1.12
N PRO A 148 11.86 -7.51 -2.34
CA PRO A 148 11.34 -8.12 -3.55
C PRO A 148 11.58 -9.64 -3.50
N ALA A 149 10.57 -10.41 -3.89
CA ALA A 149 10.67 -11.86 -3.87
C ALA A 149 11.81 -12.35 -4.78
N ARG A 150 12.67 -13.22 -4.24
CA ARG A 150 13.93 -13.65 -4.89
C ARG A 150 13.74 -14.45 -6.18
N THR A 151 12.53 -14.90 -6.49
CA THR A 151 12.23 -15.82 -7.62
C THR A 151 11.03 -15.38 -8.46
N SER A 152 10.63 -14.11 -8.37
CA SER A 152 9.51 -13.57 -9.14
C SER A 152 9.86 -13.30 -10.62
N GLY A 153 8.83 -13.08 -11.43
CA GLY A 153 8.98 -12.62 -12.81
C GLY A 153 9.61 -11.23 -12.91
N GLU A 154 10.01 -10.84 -14.13
CA GLU A 154 10.70 -9.58 -14.38
C GLU A 154 9.90 -8.36 -13.89
N ARG A 155 8.60 -8.31 -14.24
CA ARG A 155 7.72 -7.19 -13.87
C ARG A 155 7.56 -7.08 -12.37
N GLU A 156 7.25 -8.19 -11.72
CA GLU A 156 7.05 -8.26 -10.27
C GLU A 156 8.34 -7.90 -9.52
N THR A 157 9.50 -8.29 -10.07
CA THR A 157 10.81 -7.94 -9.52
C THR A 157 11.05 -6.43 -9.61
N LEU A 158 10.87 -5.82 -10.79
CA LEU A 158 11.08 -4.38 -11.00
C LEU A 158 10.10 -3.55 -10.15
N ALA A 159 8.81 -3.90 -10.16
CA ALA A 159 7.80 -3.22 -9.35
C ALA A 159 8.10 -3.36 -7.85
N GLY A 160 8.47 -4.56 -7.40
CA GLY A 160 8.86 -4.81 -6.02
C GLY A 160 10.06 -3.99 -5.57
N PHE A 161 11.13 -3.92 -6.38
CA PHE A 161 12.29 -3.08 -6.05
C PHE A 161 11.93 -1.60 -5.99
N LEU A 162 11.09 -1.12 -6.90
CA LEU A 162 10.67 0.28 -6.90
C LEU A 162 9.81 0.59 -5.66
N ASP A 163 8.89 -0.29 -5.27
CA ASP A 163 8.10 -0.12 -4.04
C ASP A 163 8.96 -0.22 -2.78
N TRP A 164 9.97 -1.11 -2.74
CA TRP A 164 10.95 -1.17 -1.65
C TRP A 164 11.71 0.15 -1.49
N GLN A 165 12.14 0.74 -2.60
CA GLN A 165 12.84 2.02 -2.60
C GLN A 165 11.94 3.17 -2.12
N ARG A 166 10.67 3.22 -2.56
CA ARG A 166 9.67 4.20 -2.08
C ARG A 166 9.46 4.09 -0.58
N ALA A 167 9.25 2.87 -0.09
CA ALA A 167 9.05 2.64 1.33
C ALA A 167 10.29 2.96 2.16
N THR A 168 11.48 2.76 1.61
CA THR A 168 12.73 3.19 2.25
C THR A 168 12.72 4.69 2.48
N LEU A 169 12.33 5.50 1.48
CA LEU A 169 12.23 6.96 1.64
C LEU A 169 11.21 7.33 2.74
N ALA A 170 10.03 6.71 2.73
CA ALA A 170 9.01 6.95 3.76
C ALA A 170 9.55 6.63 5.17
N LEU A 171 10.26 5.51 5.32
CA LEU A 171 10.88 5.10 6.58
C LEU A 171 11.89 6.14 7.09
N LYS A 172 12.70 6.74 6.20
CA LYS A 172 13.66 7.80 6.60
C LYS A 172 12.98 9.05 7.13
N CYS A 173 11.71 9.26 6.81
CA CYS A 173 10.93 10.41 7.29
C CYS A 173 10.10 10.10 8.54
N GLU A 174 9.98 8.83 8.95
CA GLU A 174 9.06 8.42 10.01
C GLU A 174 9.46 8.98 11.39
N GLY A 175 8.47 9.47 12.13
CA GLY A 175 8.66 9.98 13.50
C GLY A 175 9.33 11.34 13.61
N LEU A 176 9.62 12.01 12.48
CA LEU A 176 10.13 13.39 12.45
C LEU A 176 8.98 14.39 12.45
N ASP A 177 9.18 15.52 13.13
CA ASP A 177 8.28 16.66 13.04
C ASP A 177 8.51 17.49 11.75
N ALA A 178 7.63 18.46 11.51
CA ALA A 178 7.68 19.28 10.29
C ALA A 178 8.97 20.10 10.16
N ASP A 179 9.53 20.59 11.27
CA ASP A 179 10.77 21.39 11.24
C ASP A 179 11.97 20.49 10.94
N GLN A 180 12.01 19.30 11.51
CA GLN A 180 13.01 18.28 11.20
C GLN A 180 12.96 17.84 9.74
N LEU A 181 11.76 17.62 9.19
CA LEU A 181 11.59 17.23 7.78
C LEU A 181 12.06 18.30 6.79
N ARG A 182 11.84 19.59 7.10
CA ARG A 182 12.27 20.73 6.28
C ARG A 182 13.74 21.07 6.44
N ARG A 183 14.38 20.63 7.52
CA ARG A 183 15.74 21.02 7.89
C ARG A 183 16.76 20.63 6.81
N LYS A 184 17.50 21.63 6.32
CA LYS A 184 18.68 21.47 5.47
C LYS A 184 19.88 21.07 6.34
N ALA A 185 20.00 19.78 6.64
CA ALA A 185 20.87 19.27 7.70
C ALA A 185 22.37 19.32 7.35
N LEU A 186 22.74 19.28 6.06
CA LEU A 186 24.14 19.10 5.63
C LEU A 186 24.61 20.21 4.68
N LEU A 187 24.94 21.38 5.23
CA LEU A 187 25.51 22.48 4.44
C LEU A 187 26.86 22.07 3.78
N PRO A 188 27.17 22.58 2.57
CA PRO A 188 26.43 23.58 1.79
C PRO A 188 25.26 23.00 0.97
N SER A 189 24.97 21.69 1.08
CA SER A 189 23.81 21.10 0.42
C SER A 189 22.53 21.69 0.99
N GLU A 190 21.59 21.99 0.10
CA GLU A 190 20.26 22.47 0.48
C GLU A 190 19.21 21.35 0.52
N LEU A 191 19.64 20.09 0.48
CA LEU A 191 18.75 18.94 0.59
C LEU A 191 18.13 18.85 1.98
N SER A 192 16.85 18.50 2.01
CA SER A 192 16.08 18.11 3.19
C SER A 192 15.26 16.87 2.88
N LEU A 193 14.80 16.15 3.90
CA LEU A 193 13.99 14.94 3.71
C LEU A 193 12.66 15.28 3.00
N LEU A 194 12.02 16.39 3.38
CA LEU A 194 10.81 16.85 2.70
C LEU A 194 11.07 17.27 1.24
N GLY A 195 12.22 17.89 0.99
CA GLY A 195 12.66 18.22 -0.37
C GLY A 195 12.84 16.98 -1.24
N LEU A 196 13.41 15.90 -0.68
CA LEU A 196 13.52 14.62 -1.38
C LEU A 196 12.15 14.01 -1.71
N VAL A 197 11.19 14.04 -0.78
CA VAL A 197 9.80 13.57 -1.04
C VAL A 197 9.17 14.36 -2.19
N ARG A 198 9.29 15.69 -2.16
CA ARG A 198 8.73 16.57 -3.21
C ARG A 198 9.41 16.40 -4.56
N HIS A 199 10.73 16.19 -4.56
CA HIS A 199 11.50 15.84 -5.76
C HIS A 199 11.03 14.51 -6.35
N MET A 200 10.93 13.45 -5.53
CA MET A 200 10.47 12.15 -6.01
C MET A 200 9.03 12.19 -6.53
N ALA A 201 8.15 13.01 -5.96
CA ALA A 201 6.82 13.25 -6.52
C ALA A 201 6.89 13.84 -7.95
N GLN A 202 7.75 14.84 -8.16
CA GLN A 202 7.95 15.46 -9.48
C GLN A 202 8.54 14.46 -10.48
N VAL A 203 9.52 13.66 -10.07
CA VAL A 203 10.17 12.67 -10.94
C VAL A 203 9.21 11.54 -11.33
N GLU A 204 8.38 11.04 -10.40
CA GLU A 204 7.31 10.07 -10.68
C GLU A 204 6.31 10.65 -11.70
N HIS A 205 5.87 11.89 -11.48
CA HIS A 205 4.95 12.60 -12.36
C HIS A 205 5.52 12.73 -13.78
N ASP A 206 6.74 13.25 -13.90
CA ASP A 206 7.38 13.50 -15.19
C ASP A 206 7.58 12.20 -15.98
N TRP A 207 8.09 11.14 -15.35
CA TRP A 207 8.34 9.90 -16.06
C TRP A 207 7.07 9.13 -16.41
N PHE A 208 6.12 8.99 -15.49
CA PHE A 208 4.94 8.15 -15.74
C PHE A 208 3.80 8.89 -16.43
N ARG A 209 3.49 10.14 -16.04
CA ARG A 209 2.42 10.89 -16.68
C ARG A 209 2.88 11.52 -17.99
N VAL A 210 3.99 12.26 -17.94
CA VAL A 210 4.43 13.03 -19.11
C VAL A 210 5.12 12.14 -20.13
N VAL A 211 6.12 11.36 -19.73
CA VAL A 211 6.90 10.54 -20.68
C VAL A 211 6.17 9.26 -21.12
N VAL A 212 5.69 8.43 -20.19
CA VAL A 212 5.07 7.15 -20.55
C VAL A 212 3.63 7.32 -21.07
N CYS A 213 2.82 8.17 -20.41
CA CYS A 213 1.43 8.39 -20.80
C CYS A 213 1.22 9.53 -21.82
N GLY A 214 2.20 10.40 -22.03
CA GLY A 214 2.08 11.53 -22.96
C GLY A 214 1.11 12.61 -22.49
N ASP A 215 0.87 12.72 -21.18
CA ASP A 215 -0.05 13.71 -20.61
C ASP A 215 0.65 15.07 -20.53
N ASP A 216 0.18 16.06 -21.30
CA ASP A 216 0.76 17.41 -21.38
C ASP A 216 0.29 18.33 -20.25
N ARG A 217 0.15 17.78 -19.04
CA ARG A 217 -0.23 18.58 -17.86
C ARG A 217 0.94 19.44 -17.40
N ALA A 218 0.60 20.58 -16.80
CA ALA A 218 1.59 21.38 -16.09
C ALA A 218 2.22 20.54 -14.97
N GLY A 219 3.54 20.68 -14.80
CA GLY A 219 4.26 20.02 -13.71
C GLY A 219 3.68 20.39 -12.34
N LEU A 220 3.90 19.53 -11.35
CA LEU A 220 3.35 19.69 -10.01
C LEU A 220 3.70 21.05 -9.40
N TRP A 221 4.95 21.50 -9.63
CA TRP A 221 5.49 22.70 -9.01
C TRP A 221 5.81 23.80 -10.03
N PRO A 222 5.59 25.08 -9.70
CA PRO A 222 5.98 26.18 -10.57
C PRO A 222 7.50 26.25 -10.69
N ARG A 223 8.00 26.55 -11.90
CA ARG A 223 9.43 26.81 -12.11
C ARG A 223 9.84 28.13 -11.47
N ALA A 224 11.11 28.23 -11.07
CA ALA A 224 11.70 29.51 -10.68
C ALA A 224 11.77 30.47 -11.88
N ALA A 225 11.95 31.77 -11.60
CA ALA A 225 11.98 32.80 -12.64
C ALA A 225 13.12 32.61 -13.67
N ASP A 226 14.17 31.90 -13.29
CA ASP A 226 15.30 31.51 -14.15
C ASP A 226 15.11 30.15 -14.84
N GLY A 227 13.96 29.49 -14.64
CA GLY A 227 13.65 28.17 -15.16
C GLY A 227 14.12 27.00 -14.28
N GLY A 228 14.74 27.28 -13.12
CA GLY A 228 15.17 26.27 -12.16
C GLY A 228 14.02 25.42 -11.61
N TYR A 229 14.35 24.19 -11.19
CA TYR A 229 13.44 23.33 -10.42
C TYR A 229 13.27 23.90 -9.01
N THR A 230 12.06 23.80 -8.45
CA THR A 230 11.68 24.33 -7.12
C THR A 230 11.18 23.24 -6.18
N ASP A 231 11.37 21.98 -6.57
CA ASP A 231 11.06 20.79 -5.80
C ASP A 231 11.77 20.72 -4.45
N PHE A 232 12.92 21.38 -4.29
CA PHE A 232 13.62 21.49 -3.00
C PHE A 232 13.25 22.74 -2.18
N HIS A 233 12.37 23.62 -2.67
CA HIS A 233 11.91 24.80 -1.93
C HIS A 233 10.75 24.42 -1.00
N VAL A 234 11.10 23.97 0.21
CA VAL A 234 10.13 23.37 1.17
C VAL A 234 9.95 24.16 2.46
N ASP A 235 10.52 25.37 2.57
CA ASP A 235 10.52 26.15 3.81
C ASP A 235 9.08 26.43 4.32
N ASP A 236 8.14 26.66 3.41
CA ASP A 236 6.72 26.89 3.72
C ASP A 236 5.81 25.70 3.36
N ALA A 237 6.37 24.55 2.95
CA ALA A 237 5.58 23.42 2.47
C ALA A 237 4.99 22.61 3.62
N ASP A 238 3.72 22.21 3.52
CA ASP A 238 3.07 21.29 4.48
C ASP A 238 3.54 19.84 4.22
N PRO A 239 4.19 19.16 5.20
CA PRO A 239 4.60 17.77 5.03
C PRO A 239 3.46 16.84 4.62
N ASP A 240 2.30 16.94 5.24
CA ASP A 240 1.20 16.00 4.99
C ASP A 240 0.69 16.12 3.55
N GLU A 241 0.60 17.36 3.04
CA GLU A 241 0.25 17.64 1.65
C GLU A 241 1.30 17.06 0.69
N MET A 242 2.58 17.29 0.95
CA MET A 242 3.65 16.81 0.06
C MET A 242 3.71 15.27 0.02
N PHE A 243 3.52 14.61 1.17
CA PHE A 243 3.40 13.16 1.22
C PHE A 243 2.16 12.65 0.48
N ALA A 244 1.02 13.35 0.59
CA ALA A 244 -0.20 12.96 -0.15
C ALA A 244 0.01 13.06 -1.67
N VAL A 245 0.65 14.14 -2.16
CA VAL A 245 0.98 14.30 -3.58
C VAL A 245 1.93 13.20 -4.03
N TRP A 246 3.01 12.95 -3.29
CA TRP A 246 3.97 11.89 -3.62
C TRP A 246 3.31 10.51 -3.68
N ARG A 247 2.49 10.14 -2.69
CA ARG A 247 1.77 8.86 -2.68
C ARG A 247 0.81 8.74 -3.86
N GLY A 248 0.10 9.80 -4.22
CA GLY A 248 -0.78 9.82 -5.39
C GLY A 248 -0.03 9.58 -6.71
N GLU A 249 1.18 10.13 -6.85
CA GLU A 249 2.03 9.86 -8.03
C GLU A 249 2.60 8.42 -8.02
N CYS A 250 2.96 7.88 -6.86
CA CYS A 250 3.34 6.46 -6.74
C CYS A 250 2.18 5.51 -7.09
N GLU A 251 0.94 5.81 -6.70
CA GLU A 251 -0.24 5.03 -7.07
C GLU A 251 -0.48 5.07 -8.58
N ASN A 252 -0.37 6.26 -9.18
CA ASN A 252 -0.47 6.43 -10.62
C ASN A 252 0.60 5.60 -11.36
N SER A 253 1.85 5.66 -10.93
CA SER A 253 2.91 4.90 -11.59
C SER A 253 2.77 3.40 -11.39
N ARG A 254 2.27 2.93 -10.24
CA ARG A 254 1.89 1.50 -10.08
C ARG A 254 0.85 1.08 -11.10
N ALA A 255 -0.20 1.88 -11.31
CA ALA A 255 -1.23 1.58 -12.32
C ALA A 255 -0.62 1.51 -13.73
N VAL A 256 0.23 2.47 -14.09
CA VAL A 256 0.93 2.48 -15.38
C VAL A 256 1.82 1.24 -15.54
N VAL A 257 2.60 0.86 -14.52
CA VAL A 257 3.46 -0.32 -14.55
C VAL A 257 2.65 -1.62 -14.56
N ALA A 258 1.45 -1.67 -14.00
CA ALA A 258 0.59 -2.84 -14.07
C ALA A 258 0.04 -3.06 -15.49
N GLU A 259 -0.32 -1.98 -16.19
CA GLU A 259 -1.03 -2.06 -17.48
C GLU A 259 -0.10 -2.08 -18.71
N ARG A 260 1.04 -1.40 -18.65
CA ARG A 260 1.91 -1.21 -19.83
C ARG A 260 2.83 -2.40 -20.08
N ASP A 261 3.06 -2.72 -21.35
CA ASP A 261 4.12 -3.64 -21.74
C ASP A 261 5.49 -3.03 -21.40
N LEU A 262 6.37 -3.81 -20.76
CA LEU A 262 7.72 -3.38 -20.38
C LEU A 262 8.57 -3.05 -21.62
N ASP A 263 8.31 -3.70 -22.76
CA ASP A 263 8.99 -3.47 -24.02
C ASP A 263 8.36 -2.34 -24.86
N GLN A 264 7.27 -1.72 -24.39
CA GLN A 264 6.62 -0.62 -25.10
C GLN A 264 7.61 0.54 -25.26
N ALA A 265 7.88 0.92 -26.51
CA ALA A 265 8.66 2.11 -26.84
C ALA A 265 7.82 3.38 -26.66
N VAL A 266 8.36 4.34 -25.92
CA VAL A 266 7.80 5.68 -25.71
C VAL A 266 8.80 6.73 -26.18
N ARG A 267 8.32 7.71 -26.96
CA ARG A 267 9.17 8.78 -27.49
C ARG A 267 8.98 10.03 -26.65
N TRP A 268 10.08 10.60 -26.19
CA TRP A 268 10.07 11.88 -25.48
C TRP A 268 11.22 12.75 -25.99
N ARG A 269 10.86 13.95 -26.48
CA ARG A 269 11.76 14.82 -27.24
C ARG A 269 12.37 14.05 -28.44
N ASP A 270 13.69 14.02 -28.53
CA ASP A 270 14.43 13.37 -29.62
C ASP A 270 14.84 11.92 -29.30
N GLU A 271 14.49 11.42 -28.11
CA GLU A 271 14.93 10.12 -27.60
C GLU A 271 13.76 9.12 -27.52
N THR A 272 14.10 7.83 -27.45
CA THR A 272 13.14 6.73 -27.28
C THR A 272 13.54 5.87 -26.08
N TYR A 273 12.58 5.62 -25.21
CA TYR A 273 12.73 4.83 -23.98
C TYR A 273 11.79 3.63 -24.02
N SER A 274 12.14 2.53 -23.35
CA SER A 274 11.16 1.49 -23.03
C SER A 274 10.58 1.73 -21.64
N VAL A 275 9.37 1.22 -21.38
CA VAL A 275 8.80 1.25 -20.03
C VAL A 275 9.73 0.55 -19.02
N ARG A 276 10.38 -0.55 -19.42
CA ARG A 276 11.42 -1.22 -18.63
C ARG A 276 12.54 -0.26 -18.22
N TRP A 277 13.04 0.52 -19.18
CA TRP A 277 14.10 1.49 -18.91
C TRP A 277 13.63 2.55 -17.92
N VAL A 278 12.42 3.08 -18.09
CA VAL A 278 11.84 4.09 -17.18
C VAL A 278 11.75 3.54 -15.74
N VAL A 279 11.18 2.34 -15.56
CA VAL A 279 11.08 1.73 -14.22
C VAL A 279 12.46 1.49 -13.61
N THR A 280 13.43 1.04 -14.41
CA THR A 280 14.81 0.80 -13.95
C THR A 280 15.49 2.10 -13.52
N HIS A 281 15.30 3.19 -14.28
CA HIS A 281 15.80 4.50 -13.93
C HIS A 281 15.14 5.05 -12.66
N MET A 282 13.84 4.83 -12.46
CA MET A 282 13.16 5.21 -11.23
C MET A 282 13.74 4.49 -10.00
N ILE A 283 14.03 3.19 -10.11
CA ILE A 283 14.70 2.44 -9.02
C ILE A 283 16.06 3.07 -8.69
N GLU A 284 16.84 3.42 -9.72
CA GLU A 284 18.15 4.04 -9.57
C GLU A 284 18.07 5.44 -8.93
N GLU A 285 17.13 6.28 -9.36
CA GLU A 285 16.92 7.61 -8.79
C GLU A 285 16.53 7.54 -7.31
N TYR A 286 15.58 6.68 -6.93
CA TYR A 286 15.29 6.48 -5.50
C TYR A 286 16.50 5.93 -4.75
N ALA A 287 17.22 4.95 -5.29
CA ALA A 287 18.37 4.37 -4.60
C ALA A 287 19.44 5.43 -4.28
N ARG A 288 19.71 6.33 -5.24
CA ARG A 288 20.61 7.47 -5.04
C ARG A 288 20.09 8.39 -3.95
N HIS A 289 18.81 8.77 -3.99
CA HIS A 289 18.23 9.71 -3.04
C HIS A 289 18.02 9.13 -1.64
N ASN A 290 17.79 7.82 -1.51
CA ASN A 290 17.73 7.12 -0.24
C ASN A 290 19.08 7.15 0.47
N GLY A 291 20.20 7.01 -0.25
CA GLY A 291 21.52 7.21 0.33
C GLY A 291 21.75 8.64 0.87
N HIS A 292 21.17 9.66 0.22
CA HIS A 292 21.16 11.02 0.78
C HIS A 292 20.26 11.12 2.01
N ALA A 293 19.08 10.49 1.98
CA ALA A 293 18.13 10.47 3.09
C ALA A 293 18.72 9.82 4.36
N ASP A 294 19.55 8.79 4.22
CA ASP A 294 20.27 8.17 5.34
C ASP A 294 21.16 9.17 6.07
N LEU A 295 22.01 9.90 5.33
CA LEU A 295 22.92 10.88 5.92
C LEU A 295 22.17 12.07 6.55
N LEU A 296 21.07 12.50 5.92
CA LEU A 296 20.22 13.55 6.47
C LEU A 296 19.55 13.09 7.77
N ARG A 297 18.99 11.87 7.80
CA ARG A 297 18.33 11.32 8.98
C ARG A 297 19.29 11.17 10.14
N GLU A 298 20.45 10.58 9.91
CA GLU A 298 21.49 10.41 10.94
C GLU A 298 21.91 11.77 11.53
N HIS A 299 22.00 12.82 10.71
CA HIS A 299 22.36 14.15 11.20
C HIS A 299 21.22 14.85 11.97
N ILE A 300 19.96 14.52 11.69
CA ILE A 300 18.79 15.14 12.34
C ILE A 300 18.59 14.60 13.74
N ASP A 301 18.63 13.28 13.94
CA ASP A 301 18.28 12.64 15.22
C ASP A 301 19.18 11.45 15.61
N GLY A 302 20.23 11.15 14.83
CA GLY A 302 21.16 10.06 15.11
C GLY A 302 20.66 8.67 14.70
N VAL A 303 19.47 8.55 14.11
CA VAL A 303 18.98 7.27 13.56
C VAL A 303 19.77 6.93 12.31
N THR A 304 20.51 5.82 12.35
CA THR A 304 21.34 5.37 11.24
C THR A 304 20.53 4.68 10.15
N GLY A 305 21.00 4.82 8.91
CA GLY A 305 20.51 4.09 7.76
C GLY A 305 20.91 2.61 7.73
N GLU A 306 20.61 1.95 6.61
CA GLU A 306 21.04 0.58 6.31
C GLU A 306 22.20 0.56 5.31
#